data_AF-A0A934PWP3-F1
#
_entry.id   AF-A0A934PWP3-F1
#
_cell.length_a   1.000
_cell.length_b   1.000
_cell.length_c   1.000
_cell.angle_alpha   90.00
_cell.angle_beta   90.00
_cell.angle_gamma   90.00
#
_symmetry.space_group_name_H-M   'P 1'
#
loop_
_entity.id
_entity.type
_entity.pdbx_description
1 polymer ?
#
loop_
_entity_poly.entity_id
_entity_poly.type
_entity_poly.pdbx_seq_one_letter_code
_entity_poly.pdbx_strand_id
1 'polypeptide(L)'
;MEKVYISNCIKYEILKICGLNTSRPYNLVTDIPLKNLGFRAKNNRCELLERRLQVIADEYNTGKQIAKGTISENITVKQCIQFLI
;
A
#
# COMPACT_ATOMS: atom_id res chain seq x y z
N MET A 1 -10.29 -14.99 5.37
CA MET A 1 -9.11 -15.30 4.52
C MET A 1 -8.78 -14.12 3.61
N GLU A 2 -9.74 -13.59 2.86
CA GLU A 2 -9.56 -12.48 1.91
C GLU A 2 -8.80 -11.24 2.47
N LYS A 3 -9.14 -10.79 3.68
CA LYS A 3 -8.45 -9.67 4.37
C LYS A 3 -6.94 -9.88 4.54
N VAL A 4 -6.50 -11.12 4.78
CA VAL A 4 -5.07 -11.46 4.94
C VAL A 4 -4.37 -11.41 3.58
N TYR A 5 -5.04 -11.89 2.53
CA TYR A 5 -4.51 -11.82 1.16
C TYR A 5 -4.39 -10.36 0.69
N ILE A 6 -5.44 -9.54 0.85
CA ILE A 6 -5.42 -8.11 0.53
C ILE A 6 -4.29 -7.41 1.29
N SER A 7 -4.18 -7.64 2.61
CA SER A 7 -3.08 -7.10 3.41
C SER A 7 -1.70 -7.46 2.85
N ASN A 8 -1.49 -8.73 2.46
CA ASN A 8 -0.22 -9.17 1.90
C ASN A 8 0.06 -8.58 0.51
N CYS A 9 -0.96 -8.43 -0.34
CA CYS A 9 -0.85 -7.77 -1.65
C CYS A 9 -0.42 -6.30 -1.49
N ILE A 10 -1.03 -5.60 -0.54
CA ILE A 10 -0.68 -4.20 -0.24
C ILE A 10 0.78 -4.09 0.23
N LYS A 11 1.20 -4.94 1.18
CA LYS A 11 2.59 -4.98 1.65
C LYS A 11 3.57 -5.30 0.52
N TYR A 12 3.21 -6.21 -0.37
CA TYR A 12 4.01 -6.56 -1.54
C TYR A 12 4.19 -5.38 -2.49
N GLU A 13 3.12 -4.67 -2.85
CA GLU A 13 3.19 -3.51 -3.73
C GLU A 13 4.01 -2.37 -3.12
N ILE A 14 3.87 -2.12 -1.80
CA ILE A 14 4.69 -1.14 -1.07
C ILE A 14 6.19 -1.47 -1.19
N LEU A 15 6.57 -2.73 -0.94
CA LEU A 15 7.97 -3.17 -1.05
C LEU A 15 8.49 -3.05 -2.49
N LYS A 16 7.68 -3.48 -3.46
CA LYS A 16 8.00 -3.44 -4.89
C LYS A 16 8.24 -2.01 -5.38
N ILE A 17 7.37 -1.06 -5.02
CA ILE A 17 7.52 0.35 -5.38
C ILE A 17 8.79 0.96 -4.78
N CYS A 18 9.18 0.52 -3.58
CA CYS A 18 10.40 0.97 -2.93
C CYS A 18 11.67 0.26 -3.40
N GLY A 19 11.57 -0.76 -4.26
CA GLY A 19 12.72 -1.59 -4.64
C GLY A 19 13.29 -2.40 -3.49
N LEU A 20 12.47 -2.71 -2.48
CA LEU A 20 12.84 -3.52 -1.32
C LEU A 20 12.57 -5.00 -1.57
N ASN A 21 13.12 -5.87 -0.73
CA ASN A 21 12.94 -7.32 -0.85
C ASN A 21 11.46 -7.71 -0.71
N THR A 22 10.89 -8.29 -1.76
CA THR A 22 9.49 -8.72 -1.85
C THR A 22 9.26 -10.19 -1.48
N SER A 23 10.29 -10.97 -1.15
CA SER A 23 10.16 -12.42 -0.88
C SER A 23 9.32 -12.74 0.36
N ARG A 24 9.19 -11.80 1.31
CA ARG A 24 8.44 -11.98 2.55
C ARG A 24 7.62 -10.74 2.90
N PRO A 25 6.57 -10.42 2.11
CA PRO A 25 5.83 -9.18 2.29
C PRO A 25 5.09 -9.14 3.62
N TYR A 26 4.68 -10.29 4.15
CA TYR A 26 4.03 -10.41 5.46
C TYR A 26 4.88 -9.87 6.63
N ASN A 27 6.21 -9.87 6.50
CA ASN A 27 7.15 -9.35 7.50
C ASN A 27 7.23 -7.81 7.54
N LEU A 28 6.63 -7.11 6.57
CA LEU A 28 6.59 -5.66 6.62
C LEU A 28 5.78 -5.19 7.84
N VAL A 29 6.46 -4.44 8.72
CA VAL A 29 5.87 -3.82 9.90
C VAL A 29 4.78 -2.85 9.46
N THR A 30 3.60 -2.93 10.07
CA THR A 30 2.44 -2.16 9.62
C THR A 30 2.43 -0.73 10.14
N ASP A 31 3.02 -0.48 11.32
CA ASP A 31 3.02 0.86 11.95
C ASP A 31 4.15 1.77 11.43
N ILE A 32 4.88 1.35 10.38
CA ILE A 32 5.91 2.18 9.75
C ILE A 32 5.28 3.20 8.79
N PRO A 33 5.63 4.49 8.90
CA PRO A 33 5.26 5.50 7.91
C PRO A 33 5.89 5.22 6.54
N LEU A 34 5.15 5.50 5.45
CA LEU A 34 5.63 5.28 4.09
C LEU A 34 6.92 6.06 3.78
N LYS A 35 7.11 7.26 4.36
CA LYS A 35 8.35 8.04 4.22
C LYS A 35 9.60 7.29 4.66
N ASN A 36 9.49 6.44 5.69
CA ASN A 36 10.60 5.63 6.21
C ASN A 36 10.94 4.47 5.26
N LEU A 37 10.01 4.11 4.38
CA LEU A 37 10.23 3.14 3.30
C LEU A 37 10.73 3.80 2.01
N GLY A 38 10.83 5.14 1.97
CA GLY A 38 11.29 5.89 0.81
C GLY A 38 10.17 6.42 -0.10
N PHE A 39 8.91 6.42 0.35
CA PHE A 39 7.88 7.24 -0.29
C PHE A 39 8.12 8.69 0.09
N ARG A 40 8.84 9.42 -0.76
CA ARG A 40 9.03 10.88 -0.61
C ARG A 40 8.09 11.61 -1.56
N ALA A 41 7.59 12.76 -1.15
CA ALA A 41 6.66 13.61 -1.90
C ALA A 41 7.11 13.89 -3.36
N LYS A 42 8.42 13.95 -3.63
CA LYS A 42 8.98 14.25 -4.96
C LYS A 42 8.99 13.06 -5.93
N ASN A 43 8.71 11.84 -5.48
CA ASN A 43 9.01 10.63 -6.27
C ASN A 43 7.79 10.01 -6.97
N ASN A 44 6.61 10.64 -6.94
CA ASN A 44 5.34 10.10 -7.46
C ASN A 44 4.97 8.69 -6.95
N ARG A 45 5.68 8.18 -5.95
CA ARG A 45 5.48 6.83 -5.40
C ARG A 45 4.12 6.71 -4.72
N CYS A 46 3.66 7.77 -4.05
CA CYS A 46 2.33 7.81 -3.45
C CYS A 46 1.23 7.66 -4.52
N GLU A 47 1.31 8.45 -5.60
CA GLU A 47 0.35 8.33 -6.71
C GLU A 47 0.39 6.94 -7.37
N LEU A 48 1.59 6.34 -7.49
CA LEU A 48 1.72 4.98 -8.02
C LEU A 48 1.06 3.96 -7.08
N LEU A 49 1.26 4.10 -5.77
CA LEU A 49 0.63 3.24 -4.78
C LEU A 49 -0.89 3.41 -4.79
N GLU A 50 -1.42 4.62 -4.95
CA GLU A 50 -2.87 4.86 -5.07
C GLU A 50 -3.47 4.06 -6.22
N ARG A 51 -2.85 4.13 -7.41
CA ARG A 51 -3.30 3.37 -8.58
C ARG A 51 -3.25 1.86 -8.32
N ARG A 52 -2.20 1.38 -7.65
CA ARG A 52 -2.07 -0.05 -7.31
C ARG A 52 -3.11 -0.49 -6.28
N LEU A 53 -3.37 0.34 -5.27
CA LEU A 53 -4.41 0.09 -4.30
C LEU A 53 -5.80 0.07 -4.93
N GLN A 54 -6.10 0.97 -5.89
CA GLN A 54 -7.35 0.90 -6.63
C GLN A 54 -7.49 -0.41 -7.40
N VAL A 55 -6.44 -0.86 -8.11
CA VAL A 55 -6.46 -2.14 -8.82
C VAL A 55 -6.73 -3.31 -7.87
N ILE A 56 -6.08 -3.36 -6.70
CA ILE A 56 -6.34 -4.39 -5.69
C ILE A 56 -7.79 -4.29 -5.19
N ALA A 57 -8.30 -3.07 -4.95
CA ALA A 57 -9.66 -2.87 -4.49
C ALA A 57 -10.70 -3.43 -5.49
N ASP A 58 -10.43 -3.26 -6.79
CA ASP A 58 -11.26 -3.76 -7.89
C ASP A 58 -11.13 -5.29 -8.05
N GLU A 59 -9.89 -5.83 -8.04
CA GLU A 59 -9.62 -7.28 -8.16
C GLU A 59 -10.31 -8.10 -7.06
N TYR A 60 -10.36 -7.56 -5.85
CA TYR A 60 -10.97 -8.20 -4.69
C TYR A 60 -12.40 -7.73 -4.41
N ASN A 61 -13.02 -6.96 -5.31
CA ASN A 61 -14.41 -6.47 -5.18
C ASN A 61 -14.71 -5.82 -3.80
N THR A 62 -13.75 -5.07 -3.26
CA THR A 62 -13.86 -4.48 -1.91
C THR A 62 -14.91 -3.37 -1.82
N GLY A 63 -15.35 -2.83 -2.96
CA GLY A 63 -16.24 -1.67 -3.05
C GLY A 63 -15.59 -0.34 -2.60
N LYS A 64 -14.29 -0.34 -2.33
CA LYS A 64 -13.54 0.84 -1.89
C LYS A 64 -12.98 1.61 -3.08
N GLN A 65 -12.97 2.93 -2.98
CA GLN A 65 -12.32 3.81 -3.96
C GLN A 65 -11.19 4.59 -3.30
N ILE A 66 -10.04 4.59 -3.96
CA ILE A 66 -8.83 5.29 -3.55
C ILE A 66 -8.70 6.54 -4.41
N ALA A 67 -9.16 7.67 -3.87
CA ALA A 67 -9.06 8.95 -4.56
C ALA A 67 -7.59 9.40 -4.65
N LYS A 68 -7.28 10.18 -5.68
CA LYS A 68 -5.96 10.82 -5.80
C LYS A 68 -5.69 11.72 -4.59
N GLY A 69 -4.52 11.59 -3.99
CA GLY A 69 -4.12 12.33 -2.79
C GLY A 69 -4.56 11.69 -1.46
N THR A 70 -5.23 10.53 -1.50
CA THR A 70 -5.56 9.74 -0.30
C THR A 70 -4.28 9.24 0.38
N ILE A 71 -3.25 8.92 -0.41
CA ILE A 71 -1.98 8.41 0.09
C ILE A 71 -0.97 9.55 0.20
N SER A 72 -0.46 9.77 1.40
CA SER A 72 0.68 10.65 1.64
C SER A 72 1.83 9.91 2.31
N GLU A 73 3.02 10.49 2.26
CA GLU A 73 4.23 9.89 2.86
C GLU A 73 4.15 9.71 4.39
N ASN A 74 3.22 10.42 5.04
CA ASN A 74 3.04 10.36 6.49
C ASN A 74 2.10 9.24 6.96
N ILE A 75 1.36 8.62 6.04
CA ILE A 75 0.50 7.49 6.42
C ILE A 75 1.34 6.25 6.66
N THR A 76 0.80 5.34 7.45
CA THR A 76 1.41 4.04 7.76
C THR A 76 0.95 2.96 6.79
N VAL A 77 1.73 1.89 6.68
CA VAL A 77 1.35 0.66 5.95
C VAL A 77 -0.01 0.13 6.44
N LYS A 78 -0.27 0.23 7.75
CA LYS A 78 -1.54 -0.14 8.38
C LYS A 78 -2.72 0.65 7.81
N GLN A 79 -2.55 1.96 7.65
CA GLN A 79 -3.60 2.82 7.08
C GLN A 79 -3.87 2.48 5.62
N CYS A 80 -2.83 2.17 4.82
CA CYS A 80 -3.02 1.66 3.46
C CYS A 80 -3.91 0.41 3.43
N ILE A 81 -3.68 -0.52 4.37
CA ILE A 81 -4.47 -1.75 4.50
C ILE A 81 -5.92 -1.44 4.90
N GLN A 82 -6.12 -0.51 5.83
CA GLN A 82 -7.44 -0.11 6.30
C GLN A 82 -8.29 0.59 5.24
N PHE A 83 -7.69 1.18 4.20
CA PHE A 83 -8.47 1.77 3.10
C PHE A 83 -9.20 0.71 2.26
N LEU A 84 -8.75 -0.54 2.27
CA LEU A 84 -9.28 -1.62 1.43
C LEU A 84 -10.10 -2.68 2.20
N ILE A 85 -10.17 -2.58 3.53
CA ILE A 85 -10.81 -3.57 4.43
C ILE A 85 -11.95 -2.93 5.23
#